data_AF-A0A7J4B0E9-F1
#
_entry.id   AF-A0A7J4B0E9-F1
#
_cell.length_a   1.000
_cell.length_b   1.000
_cell.length_c   1.000
_cell.angle_alpha   90.00
_cell.angle_beta   90.00
_cell.angle_gamma   90.00
#
_symmetry.space_group_name_H-M   'P 1'
#
loop_
_entity.id
_entity.type
_entity.pdbx_description
1 polymer ?
#
loop_
_entity_poly.entity_id
_entity_poly.type
_entity_poly.pdbx_seq_one_letter_code
_entity_poly.pdbx_strand_id
1 'polypeptide(L)'
;PLQDAANYFMGPVGVLAATVGSMIATLSTINGSMAGAARIAYALSRSNLLPPIFKRVHPKYRTPYTSLALTTIMAVTFVLTRSVDFIVYVIALGYNVTAITVAFSLIRLRRTEPHLYRPFKVPLYPWPTVMAVLTSILMILTLSIESIILGLVFGLLGICILMLFRKKYKNLDRSGD
;
A
#
# COMPACT_ATOMS: atom_id res chain seq x y z
N PRO A 1 22.51 2.55 -10.25
CA PRO A 1 23.17 3.49 -9.32
C PRO A 1 23.94 2.78 -8.19
N LEU A 2 23.36 1.81 -7.49
CA LEU A 2 24.03 1.11 -6.38
C LEU A 2 25.19 0.22 -6.88
N GLN A 3 24.98 -0.49 -7.98
CA GLN A 3 26.01 -1.32 -8.63
C GLN A 3 27.10 -0.46 -9.27
N ASP A 4 26.74 0.67 -9.87
CA ASP A 4 27.68 1.62 -10.47
C ASP A 4 28.60 2.25 -9.42
N ALA A 5 28.04 2.60 -8.26
CA ALA A 5 28.81 3.08 -7.11
C ALA A 5 29.71 1.99 -6.52
N ALA A 6 29.22 0.75 -6.38
CA ALA A 6 30.02 -0.36 -5.89
C ALA A 6 31.21 -0.68 -6.81
N ASN A 7 31.02 -0.53 -8.13
CA ASN A 7 32.09 -0.69 -9.12
C ASN A 7 33.19 0.36 -8.95
N TYR A 8 32.81 1.60 -8.64
CA TYR A 8 33.75 2.70 -8.42
C TYR A 8 34.59 2.54 -7.13
N PHE A 9 34.01 2.03 -6.04
CA PHE A 9 34.67 1.97 -4.74
C PHE A 9 35.33 0.61 -4.40
N MET A 10 34.78 -0.52 -4.86
CA MET A 10 35.14 -1.85 -4.35
C MET A 10 35.47 -2.87 -5.45
N GLY A 11 35.50 -2.46 -6.72
CA GLY A 11 35.81 -3.32 -7.85
C GLY A 11 34.82 -4.47 -8.06
N PRO A 12 35.19 -5.53 -8.81
CA PRO A 12 34.27 -6.59 -9.26
C PRO A 12 33.61 -7.37 -8.11
N VAL A 13 34.34 -7.58 -6.99
CA VAL A 13 33.83 -8.31 -5.82
C VAL A 13 32.74 -7.50 -5.11
N GLY A 14 32.91 -6.18 -5.01
CA GLY A 14 31.90 -5.29 -4.45
C GLY A 14 30.61 -5.25 -5.27
N VAL A 15 30.73 -5.26 -6.61
CA VAL A 15 29.57 -5.34 -7.51
C VAL A 15 28.82 -6.65 -7.32
N LEU A 16 29.54 -7.78 -7.18
CA LEU A 16 28.92 -9.09 -6.99
C LEU A 16 28.17 -9.16 -5.65
N ALA A 17 28.81 -8.72 -4.56
CA ALA A 17 28.18 -8.67 -3.24
C ALA A 17 26.95 -7.74 -3.21
N ALA A 18 27.05 -6.55 -3.83
CA ALA A 18 25.93 -5.61 -3.93
C ALA A 18 24.78 -6.19 -4.76
N THR A 19 25.08 -6.90 -5.84
CA THR A 19 24.08 -7.54 -6.69
C THR A 19 23.32 -8.62 -5.91
N VAL A 20 24.04 -9.57 -5.30
CA VAL A 20 23.42 -10.64 -4.50
C VAL A 20 22.61 -10.06 -3.33
N GLY A 21 23.17 -9.07 -2.63
CA GLY A 21 22.47 -8.37 -1.55
C GLY A 21 21.18 -7.71 -2.02
N SER A 22 21.21 -7.01 -3.16
CA SER A 22 20.02 -6.36 -3.73
C SER A 22 18.94 -7.36 -4.17
N MET A 23 19.34 -8.53 -4.68
CA MET A 23 18.40 -9.60 -5.05
C MET A 23 17.68 -10.15 -3.82
N ILE A 24 18.43 -10.48 -2.76
CA ILE A 24 17.86 -10.98 -1.49
C ILE A 24 16.93 -9.93 -0.86
N ALA A 25 17.34 -8.66 -0.85
CA ALA A 25 16.53 -7.56 -0.32
C ALA A 25 15.24 -7.36 -1.11
N THR A 26 15.30 -7.45 -2.44
CA THR A 26 14.12 -7.33 -3.31
C THR A 26 13.17 -8.50 -3.08
N LEU A 27 13.68 -9.74 -3.01
CA LEU A 27 12.87 -10.93 -2.72
C LEU A 27 12.16 -10.83 -1.37
N SER A 28 12.86 -10.36 -0.34
CA SER A 28 12.27 -10.13 0.98
C SER A 28 11.14 -9.08 0.93
N THR A 29 11.38 -7.98 0.22
CA THR A 29 10.39 -6.89 0.05
C THR A 29 9.16 -7.34 -0.74
N ILE A 30 9.33 -8.16 -1.77
CA ILE A 30 8.21 -8.73 -2.55
C ILE A 30 7.37 -9.64 -1.64
N ASN A 31 8.00 -10.53 -0.87
CA ASN A 31 7.27 -11.42 0.02
C ASN A 31 6.45 -10.63 1.07
N GLY A 32 7.04 -9.60 1.67
CA GLY A 32 6.36 -8.73 2.63
C GLY A 32 5.20 -7.94 2.01
N SER A 33 5.40 -7.36 0.83
CA SER A 33 4.39 -6.56 0.15
C SER A 33 3.21 -7.40 -0.35
N MET A 34 3.46 -8.60 -0.88
CA MET A 34 2.41 -9.56 -1.26
C MET A 34 1.56 -9.99 -0.05
N ALA A 35 2.20 -10.30 1.08
CA ALA A 35 1.49 -10.64 2.31
C ALA A 35 0.64 -9.47 2.84
N GLY A 36 1.17 -8.24 2.76
CA GLY A 36 0.46 -7.02 3.13
C GLY A 36 -0.78 -6.79 2.28
N ALA A 37 -0.64 -6.84 0.95
CA ALA A 37 -1.73 -6.65 0.01
C ALA A 37 -2.85 -7.70 0.18
N ALA A 38 -2.49 -8.97 0.38
CA ALA A 38 -3.46 -10.03 0.62
C ALA A 38 -4.26 -9.80 1.92
N ARG A 39 -3.61 -9.30 2.99
CA ARG A 39 -4.28 -8.97 4.26
C ARG A 39 -5.21 -7.76 4.14
N ILE A 40 -4.85 -6.74 3.36
CA ILE A 40 -5.73 -5.60 3.09
C ILE A 40 -7.00 -6.08 2.37
N ALA A 41 -6.87 -6.88 1.32
CA ALA A 41 -8.00 -7.45 0.59
C ALA A 41 -8.89 -8.34 1.49
N TYR A 42 -8.27 -9.16 2.36
CA TYR A 42 -8.99 -9.98 3.33
C TYR A 42 -9.77 -9.11 4.35
N ALA A 43 -9.14 -8.07 4.89
CA ALA A 43 -9.79 -7.16 5.84
C ALA A 43 -10.97 -6.41 5.20
N LEU A 44 -10.82 -5.96 3.96
CA LEU A 44 -11.89 -5.32 3.17
C LEU A 44 -13.06 -6.29 2.91
N SER A 45 -12.76 -7.56 2.61
CA SER A 45 -13.78 -8.61 2.45
C SER A 45 -14.52 -8.90 3.76
N ARG A 46 -13.82 -8.89 4.90
CA ARG A 46 -14.43 -9.06 6.23
C ARG A 46 -15.40 -7.92 6.58
N SER A 47 -15.16 -6.72 6.08
CA SER A 47 -16.05 -5.55 6.22
C SER A 47 -17.13 -5.47 5.13
N ASN A 48 -17.41 -6.55 4.39
CA ASN A 48 -18.38 -6.62 3.30
C ASN A 48 -18.15 -5.58 2.18
N LEU A 49 -16.93 -5.09 2.01
CA LEU A 49 -16.55 -4.16 0.94
C LEU A 49 -16.00 -4.86 -0.31
N LEU A 50 -15.69 -6.16 -0.21
CA LEU A 50 -15.23 -7.01 -1.31
C LEU A 50 -15.98 -8.36 -1.30
N PRO A 51 -16.01 -9.08 -2.44
CA PRO A 51 -16.65 -10.38 -2.52
C PRO A 51 -16.23 -11.35 -1.41
N PRO A 52 -17.16 -12.18 -0.87
CA PRO A 52 -16.87 -13.09 0.24
C PRO A 52 -15.86 -14.18 -0.13
N ILE A 53 -15.59 -14.36 -1.43
CA ILE A 53 -14.55 -15.26 -1.95
C ILE A 53 -13.17 -14.88 -1.38
N PHE A 54 -12.92 -13.59 -1.12
CA PHE A 54 -11.68 -13.08 -0.54
C PHE A 54 -11.56 -13.31 0.98
N LYS A 55 -12.64 -13.75 1.65
CA LYS A 55 -12.62 -14.16 3.06
C LYS A 55 -12.12 -15.59 3.26
N ARG A 56 -11.95 -16.36 2.18
CA ARG A 56 -11.52 -17.76 2.27
C ARG A 56 -10.06 -17.85 2.72
N VAL A 57 -9.85 -18.46 3.88
CA VAL A 57 -8.53 -18.68 4.47
C VAL A 57 -8.16 -20.15 4.32
N HIS A 58 -6.91 -20.42 3.96
CA HIS A 58 -6.40 -21.78 3.84
C HIS A 58 -6.40 -22.47 5.23
N PRO A 59 -6.95 -23.69 5.37
CA PRO A 59 -7.14 -24.34 6.66
C PRO A 59 -5.81 -24.64 7.39
N LYS A 60 -4.76 -25.05 6.65
CA LYS A 60 -3.43 -25.36 7.19
C LYS A 60 -2.55 -24.12 7.44
N TYR A 61 -2.41 -23.24 6.44
CA TYR A 61 -1.49 -22.09 6.49
C TYR A 61 -2.09 -20.81 7.07
N ARG A 62 -3.41 -20.79 7.31
CA ARG A 62 -4.15 -19.60 7.79
C ARG A 62 -3.93 -18.34 6.93
N THR A 63 -3.64 -18.53 5.64
CA THR A 63 -3.41 -17.45 4.66
C THR A 63 -4.63 -17.27 3.76
N PRO A 64 -5.03 -16.02 3.43
CA PRO A 64 -6.12 -15.76 2.49
C PRO A 64 -5.65 -16.05 1.05
N TYR A 65 -5.77 -17.32 0.63
CA TYR A 65 -5.20 -17.80 -0.62
C TYR A 65 -5.86 -17.20 -1.86
N THR A 66 -7.16 -16.88 -1.79
CA THR A 66 -7.89 -16.26 -2.91
C THR A 66 -7.47 -14.81 -3.13
N SER A 67 -7.26 -14.06 -2.04
CA SER A 67 -6.70 -12.71 -2.10
C SER A 67 -5.28 -12.73 -2.64
N LEU A 68 -4.45 -13.66 -2.14
CA LEU A 68 -3.06 -13.80 -2.60
C LEU A 68 -2.98 -14.14 -4.09
N ALA A 69 -3.83 -15.06 -4.58
CA ALA A 69 -3.90 -15.40 -5.99
C ALA A 69 -4.27 -14.18 -6.85
N LEU A 70 -5.27 -13.40 -6.44
CA LEU A 70 -5.65 -12.17 -7.15
C LEU A 70 -4.49 -11.17 -7.19
N THR A 71 -3.84 -10.91 -6.05
CA THR A 71 -2.71 -9.98 -6.00
C THR A 71 -1.56 -10.44 -6.90
N THR A 72 -1.30 -11.75 -6.92
CA THR A 72 -0.26 -12.34 -7.78
C THR A 72 -0.61 -12.17 -9.26
N ILE A 73 -1.84 -12.47 -9.66
CA ILE A 73 -2.31 -12.29 -11.04
C ILE A 73 -2.18 -10.83 -11.45
N MET A 74 -2.64 -9.89 -10.62
CA MET A 74 -2.49 -8.46 -10.89
C MET A 74 -1.02 -8.05 -11.03
N ALA A 75 -0.16 -8.49 -10.10
CA ALA A 75 1.27 -8.19 -10.16
C ALA A 75 1.92 -8.72 -11.45
N VAL A 76 1.63 -9.96 -11.84
CA VAL A 76 2.15 -10.55 -13.09
C VAL A 76 1.68 -9.77 -14.31
N THR A 77 0.40 -9.38 -14.38
CA THR A 77 -0.13 -8.55 -15.47
C THR A 77 0.62 -7.22 -15.59
N PHE A 78 0.87 -6.53 -14.48
CA PHE A 78 1.62 -5.28 -14.48
C PHE A 78 3.09 -5.47 -14.87
N VAL A 79 3.72 -6.56 -14.43
CA VAL A 79 5.10 -6.90 -14.84
C VAL A 79 5.18 -7.15 -16.36
N LEU A 80 4.18 -7.81 -16.94
CA LEU A 80 4.11 -8.05 -18.38
C LEU A 80 3.96 -6.74 -19.19
N THR A 81 3.32 -5.72 -18.63
CA THR A 81 3.21 -4.39 -19.26
C THR A 81 4.56 -3.65 -19.35
N ARG A 82 5.61 -4.11 -18.63
CA ARG A 82 6.99 -3.56 -18.63
C ARG A 82 7.12 -2.06 -18.32
N SER A 83 6.06 -1.41 -17.86
CA SER A 83 6.08 0.02 -17.53
C SER A 83 6.44 0.22 -16.06
N VAL A 84 7.73 0.09 -15.75
CA VAL A 84 8.24 0.20 -14.37
C VAL A 84 8.04 1.62 -13.84
N ASP A 85 8.35 2.63 -14.64
CA ASP A 85 8.24 4.04 -14.25
C ASP A 85 6.80 4.41 -13.87
N PHE A 86 5.84 3.95 -14.67
CA PHE A 86 4.42 4.11 -14.40
C PHE A 86 4.01 3.54 -13.03
N ILE A 87 4.44 2.31 -12.73
CA ILE A 87 4.10 1.64 -11.47
C ILE A 87 4.70 2.41 -10.29
N VAL A 88 5.95 2.87 -10.42
CA VAL A 88 6.65 3.65 -9.39
C VAL A 88 5.92 4.95 -9.11
N TYR A 89 5.48 5.68 -10.14
CA TYR A 89 4.74 6.92 -9.99
C TYR A 89 3.39 6.74 -9.26
N VAL A 90 2.63 5.71 -9.63
CA VAL A 90 1.35 5.40 -8.97
C VAL A 90 1.56 5.01 -7.51
N ILE A 91 2.57 4.19 -7.21
CA ILE A 91 2.91 3.79 -5.84
C ILE A 91 3.34 4.99 -5.00
N ALA A 92 4.19 5.87 -5.55
CA ALA A 92 4.68 7.06 -4.85
C ALA A 92 3.52 7.97 -4.43
N LEU A 93 2.55 8.21 -5.31
CA LEU A 93 1.35 8.97 -4.94
C LEU A 93 0.48 8.24 -3.94
N GLY A 94 0.22 6.94 -4.14
CA GLY A 94 -0.56 6.14 -3.20
C GLY A 94 0.01 6.18 -1.79
N TYR A 95 1.34 6.12 -1.67
CA TYR A 95 2.04 6.21 -0.40
C TYR A 95 1.87 7.60 0.25
N ASN A 96 2.05 8.68 -0.52
CA ASN A 96 1.87 10.04 -0.02
C ASN A 96 0.42 10.33 0.41
N VAL A 97 -0.56 9.90 -0.37
CA VAL A 97 -1.99 10.04 -0.03
C VAL A 97 -2.32 9.25 1.24
N THR A 98 -1.78 8.03 1.37
CA THR A 98 -1.96 7.20 2.58
C THR A 98 -1.32 7.86 3.80
N ALA A 99 -0.09 8.39 3.67
CA ALA A 99 0.61 9.09 4.75
C ALA A 99 -0.19 10.30 5.25
N ILE A 100 -0.72 11.12 4.33
CA ILE A 100 -1.59 12.25 4.64
C ILE A 100 -2.86 11.76 5.36
N THR A 101 -3.52 10.74 4.84
CA THR A 101 -4.76 10.17 5.41
C THR A 101 -4.54 9.65 6.83
N VAL A 102 -3.43 8.96 7.07
CA VAL A 102 -3.06 8.44 8.40
C VAL A 102 -2.78 9.59 9.37
N ALA A 103 -2.06 10.62 8.94
CA ALA A 103 -1.78 11.79 9.78
C ALA A 103 -3.08 12.52 10.18
N PHE A 104 -3.98 12.76 9.22
CA PHE A 104 -5.31 13.32 9.51
C PHE A 104 -6.13 12.41 10.42
N SER A 105 -6.12 11.10 10.18
CA SER A 105 -6.82 10.13 11.02
C SER A 105 -6.34 10.18 12.47
N LEU A 106 -5.03 10.35 12.68
CA LEU A 106 -4.46 10.46 14.01
C LEU A 106 -4.82 11.78 14.71
N ILE A 107 -4.82 12.90 13.99
CA ILE A 107 -5.29 14.19 14.52
C ILE A 107 -6.77 14.11 14.90
N ARG A 108 -7.60 13.50 14.03
CA ARG A 108 -9.02 13.29 14.27
C ARG A 108 -9.25 12.38 15.48
N LEU A 109 -8.58 11.24 15.57
CA LEU A 109 -8.71 10.30 16.68
C LEU A 109 -8.40 10.97 18.03
N ARG A 110 -7.41 11.88 18.04
CA ARG A 110 -7.06 12.65 19.24
C ARG A 110 -8.13 13.64 19.69
N ARG A 111 -8.92 14.17 18.75
CA ARG A 111 -10.05 15.07 19.04
C ARG A 111 -11.32 14.29 19.40
N THR A 112 -11.58 13.18 18.74
CA THR A 112 -12.80 12.39 18.94
C THR A 112 -12.76 11.54 20.21
N GLU A 113 -11.61 10.93 20.53
CA GLU A 113 -11.45 10.07 21.70
C GLU A 113 -10.22 10.49 22.54
N PRO A 114 -10.32 11.60 23.29
CA PRO A 114 -9.21 12.11 24.08
C PRO A 114 -8.85 11.21 25.27
N HIS A 115 -9.83 10.50 25.85
CA HIS A 115 -9.66 9.66 27.05
C HIS A 115 -9.25 8.21 26.77
N LEU A 116 -9.06 7.84 25.50
CA LEU A 116 -8.65 6.48 25.15
C LEU A 116 -7.29 6.14 25.77
N TYR A 117 -7.17 4.98 26.41
CA TYR A 117 -5.89 4.49 26.93
C TYR A 117 -4.93 4.21 25.77
N ARG A 118 -3.73 4.81 25.81
CA ARG A 118 -2.73 4.75 24.73
C ARG A 118 -1.42 4.15 25.24
N PRO A 119 -1.11 2.89 24.90
CA PRO A 119 0.15 2.24 25.28
C PRO A 119 1.38 2.97 24.73
N PHE A 120 1.26 3.58 23.56
CA PHE A 120 2.28 4.43 22.95
C PHE A 120 1.72 5.83 22.68
N LYS A 121 2.46 6.86 23.11
CA LYS A 121 2.16 8.27 22.82
C LYS A 121 3.28 8.82 21.95
N VAL A 122 2.91 9.38 20.80
CA VAL A 122 3.86 10.04 19.90
C VAL A 122 4.60 11.15 20.67
N PRO A 123 5.94 11.09 20.81
CA PRO A 123 6.70 12.15 21.44
C PRO A 123 6.58 13.43 20.60
N LEU A 124 6.51 14.59 21.26
CA LEU A 124 6.43 15.91 20.60
C LEU A 124 5.18 16.13 19.73
N TYR A 125 4.09 15.39 19.94
CA TYR A 125 2.84 15.63 19.22
C TYR A 125 2.38 17.10 19.39
N PRO A 126 1.98 17.82 18.30
CA PRO A 126 1.72 17.34 16.94
C PRO A 126 2.86 17.54 15.91
N TRP A 127 4.08 17.90 16.33
CA TRP A 127 5.17 18.23 15.40
C TRP A 127 5.49 17.11 14.39
N PRO A 128 5.69 15.83 14.80
CA PRO A 128 5.98 14.77 13.83
C PRO A 128 4.85 14.57 12.81
N THR A 129 3.60 14.77 13.24
CA THR A 129 2.44 14.59 12.36
C THR A 129 2.29 15.71 11.35
N VAL A 130 2.57 16.95 11.76
CA VAL A 130 2.58 18.10 10.86
C VAL A 130 3.73 17.99 9.87
N MET A 131 4.92 17.59 10.34
CA MET A 131 6.07 17.37 9.47
C MET A 131 5.80 16.26 8.44
N ALA A 132 5.19 15.14 8.84
CA ALA A 132 4.80 14.09 7.91
C ALA A 132 3.89 14.62 6.78
N VAL A 133 2.83 15.36 7.13
CA VAL A 133 1.93 15.96 6.14
C VAL A 133 2.68 16.95 5.24
N LEU A 134 3.51 17.82 5.83
CA LEU A 134 4.27 18.81 5.08
C LEU A 134 5.25 18.15 4.10
N THR A 135 5.98 17.12 4.53
CA THR A 135 6.89 16.36 3.66
C THR A 135 6.14 15.64 2.55
N SER A 136 4.96 15.07 2.83
CA SER A 136 4.15 14.42 1.79
C SER A 136 3.61 15.40 0.78
N ILE A 137 3.19 16.60 1.20
CA ILE A 137 2.75 17.67 0.30
C ILE A 137 3.92 18.13 -0.58
N LEU A 138 5.10 18.38 0.01
CA LEU A 138 6.30 18.77 -0.74
C LEU A 138 6.68 17.70 -1.77
N MET A 139 6.63 16.42 -1.40
CA MET A 139 6.89 15.31 -2.33
C MET A 139 5.89 15.30 -3.49
N ILE A 140 4.59 15.53 -3.23
CA ILE A 140 3.58 15.60 -4.29
C ILE A 140 3.86 16.77 -5.25
N LEU A 141 4.34 17.92 -4.74
CA LEU A 141 4.68 19.08 -5.58
C LEU A 141 5.88 18.81 -6.50
N THR A 142 6.79 17.92 -6.11
CA THR A 142 7.92 17.52 -6.95
C THR A 142 7.58 16.43 -7.98
N LEU A 143 6.37 15.87 -7.93
CA LEU A 143 5.95 14.80 -8.83
C LEU A 143 5.54 15.33 -10.20
N SER A 144 5.77 14.51 -11.24
CA SER A 144 5.33 14.84 -12.60
C SER A 144 3.79 14.91 -12.69
N ILE A 145 3.29 15.77 -13.57
CA ILE A 145 1.85 15.93 -13.80
C ILE A 145 1.22 14.60 -14.22
N GLU A 146 1.94 13.79 -15.01
CA GLU A 146 1.52 12.45 -15.42
C GLU A 146 1.26 11.55 -14.21
N SER A 147 2.16 11.58 -13.21
CA SER A 147 1.97 10.84 -11.97
C SER A 147 0.66 11.25 -11.32
N ILE A 148 0.42 12.56 -11.15
CA ILE A 148 -0.75 13.10 -10.47
C ILE A 148 -2.04 12.66 -11.16
N ILE A 149 -2.11 12.77 -12.48
CA ILE A 149 -3.27 12.34 -13.26
C ILE A 149 -3.52 10.84 -13.06
N LEU A 150 -2.50 10.00 -13.18
CA LEU A 150 -2.62 8.56 -13.03
C LEU A 150 -3.04 8.15 -11.62
N GLY A 151 -2.43 8.73 -10.59
CA GLY A 151 -2.80 8.49 -9.20
C GLY A 151 -4.26 8.89 -8.93
N LEU A 152 -4.71 10.00 -9.52
CA LEU A 152 -6.09 10.46 -9.39
C LEU A 152 -7.06 9.52 -10.10
N VAL A 153 -6.75 9.07 -11.32
CA VAL A 153 -7.56 8.09 -12.06
C VAL A 153 -7.67 6.77 -11.30
N PHE A 154 -6.56 6.18 -10.84
CA PHE A 154 -6.58 4.93 -10.08
C PHE A 154 -7.25 5.10 -8.71
N GLY A 155 -7.05 6.24 -8.05
CA GLY A 155 -7.72 6.57 -6.80
C GLY A 155 -9.24 6.64 -6.96
N LEU A 156 -9.72 7.38 -7.97
CA LEU A 156 -11.15 7.47 -8.29
C LEU A 156 -11.73 6.12 -8.71
N LEU A 157 -11.01 5.34 -9.52
CA LEU A 157 -11.43 4.02 -9.94
C LEU A 157 -11.54 3.07 -8.73
N GLY A 158 -10.56 3.10 -7.82
CA GLY A 158 -10.60 2.35 -6.56
C GLY A 158 -11.80 2.74 -5.67
N ILE A 159 -12.05 4.04 -5.52
CA ILE A 159 -13.22 4.54 -4.78
C ILE A 159 -14.52 4.10 -5.47
N CYS A 160 -14.63 4.21 -6.79
CA CYS A 160 -15.80 3.81 -7.56
C CYS A 160 -16.09 2.32 -7.37
N ILE A 161 -15.08 1.46 -7.50
CA ILE A 161 -15.18 0.02 -7.26
C ILE A 161 -15.68 -0.25 -5.83
N LEU A 162 -15.10 0.41 -4.83
CA LEU A 162 -15.52 0.27 -3.43
C LEU A 162 -16.97 0.71 -3.22
N MET A 163 -17.43 1.79 -3.86
CA MET A 163 -18.82 2.24 -3.75
C MET A 163 -19.80 1.25 -4.40
N LEU A 164 -19.45 0.70 -5.56
CA LEU A 164 -20.26 -0.31 -6.26
C LEU A 164 -20.42 -1.56 -5.40
N PHE A 165 -19.32 -2.08 -4.85
CA PHE A 165 -19.38 -3.23 -3.96
C PHE A 165 -20.09 -2.91 -2.64
N ARG A 166 -19.86 -1.72 -2.05
CA ARG A 166 -20.57 -1.29 -0.84
C ARG A 166 -22.08 -1.24 -1.05
N LYS A 167 -22.55 -0.72 -2.18
CA LYS A 167 -23.98 -0.68 -2.52
C LYS A 167 -24.56 -2.08 -2.74
N LYS A 168 -23.82 -2.94 -3.44
CA LYS A 168 -24.23 -4.33 -3.69
C LYS A 168 -24.39 -5.13 -2.40
N TYR A 169 -23.43 -5.06 -1.48
CA TYR A 169 -23.47 -5.85 -0.24
C TYR A 169 -24.35 -5.26 0.85
N LYS A 170 -24.51 -3.93 0.93
CA LYS A 170 -25.53 -3.29 1.79
C LYS A 170 -26.95 -3.74 1.42
N ASN A 171 -27.20 -4.04 0.15
CA ASN A 171 -28.51 -4.51 -0.32
C ASN A 171 -28.73 -6.01 -0.06
N LEU A 172 -27.67 -6.82 0.01
CA LEU A 172 -27.80 -8.25 0.36
C LEU A 172 -28.13 -8.45 1.84
N ASP A 173 -27.55 -7.66 2.76
CA ASP A 173 -27.89 -7.74 4.19
C ASP A 173 -29.35 -7.35 4.47
N ARG A 174 -29.97 -6.52 3.62
CA ARG A 174 -31.38 -6.10 3.76
C ARG A 174 -32.41 -7.04 3.15
N SER A 175 -31.97 -8.04 2.38
CA SER A 175 -32.86 -9.01 1.71
C SER A 175 -32.96 -10.34 2.49
N GLY A 176 -32.22 -10.46 3.59
CA GLY A 176 -32.21 -11.64 4.48
C GLY A 176 -32.97 -11.44 5.79
N ASP A 177 -33.60 -10.26 5.98
CA ASP A 177 -34.58 -9.95 7.03
C ASP A 177 -35.98 -9.93 6.40
#